data_AF-A0A3D4P022-F1
#
_entry.id   AF-A0A3D4P022-F1
#
_cell.length_a   1.000
_cell.length_b   1.000
_cell.length_c   1.000
_cell.angle_alpha   90.00
_cell.angle_beta   90.00
_cell.angle_gamma   90.00
#
_symmetry.space_group_name_H-M   'P 1'
#
loop_
_entity.id
_entity.type
_entity.pdbx_description
1 polymer ?
#
loop_
_entity_poly.entity_id
_entity_poly.type
_entity_poly.pdbx_seq_one_letter_code
_entity_poly.pdbx_strand_id
1 'polypeptide(L)'
;MSDLKESAGRMIREFKGDRYVFGLDCLDRVGETAVLLGKRSLVVSNLGIWDPPALQRIISSLTRSEVGVIGPVPGAAPNAPREDVIRLAEIIAETKPQTIVVAD
;
A
#
# COMPACT_ATOMS: atom_id res chain seq x y z
N MET A 1 14.01 -9.46 -27.74
CA MET A 1 13.20 -8.60 -26.83
C MET A 1 12.28 -9.39 -25.90
N SER A 2 11.64 -10.49 -26.31
CA SER A 2 10.80 -11.27 -25.38
C SER A 2 11.63 -11.98 -24.29
N ASP A 3 12.79 -12.53 -24.64
CA ASP A 3 13.71 -13.17 -23.68
C ASP A 3 14.12 -12.26 -22.52
N LEU A 4 14.37 -10.97 -22.79
CA LEU A 4 14.73 -10.00 -21.75
C LEU A 4 13.55 -9.73 -20.81
N LYS A 5 12.33 -9.64 -21.33
CA LYS A 5 11.11 -9.43 -20.52
C LYS A 5 10.80 -10.65 -19.68
N GLU A 6 10.95 -11.85 -20.23
CA GLU A 6 10.77 -13.11 -19.51
C GLU A 6 11.83 -13.30 -18.41
N SER A 7 13.09 -12.97 -18.72
CA SER A 7 14.17 -12.98 -17.75
C SER A 7 13.92 -11.98 -16.61
N ALA A 8 13.53 -10.74 -16.94
CA ALA A 8 13.17 -9.74 -15.93
C ALA A 8 11.98 -10.19 -15.07
N GLY A 9 10.93 -10.74 -15.69
CA GLY A 9 9.76 -11.26 -14.96
C GLY A 9 10.11 -12.41 -14.01
N ARG A 10 11.03 -13.30 -14.40
CA ARG A 10 11.56 -14.35 -13.54
C ARG A 10 12.34 -13.79 -12.35
N MET A 11 13.26 -12.84 -12.59
CA MET A 11 14.04 -12.22 -11.50
C MET A 11 13.14 -11.54 -10.46
N ILE A 12 12.07 -10.85 -10.90
CA ILE A 12 11.13 -10.22 -9.98
C ILE A 12 10.37 -11.27 -9.16
N ARG A 13 9.96 -12.39 -9.78
CA ARG A 13 9.31 -13.49 -9.03
C ARG A 13 10.27 -14.19 -8.07
N GLU A 14 11.54 -14.35 -8.43
CA GLU A 14 12.54 -14.96 -7.53
C GLU A 14 12.84 -14.08 -6.30
N PHE A 15 12.65 -12.76 -6.39
CA PHE A 15 12.87 -11.85 -5.28
C PHE A 15 11.92 -12.08 -4.09
N LYS A 16 10.60 -12.12 -4.34
CA LYS A 16 9.58 -12.23 -3.27
C LYS A 16 8.39 -13.12 -3.60
N GLY A 17 8.41 -13.80 -4.74
CA GLY A 17 7.31 -14.63 -5.23
C GLY A 17 6.02 -13.84 -5.34
N ASP A 18 4.93 -14.46 -4.91
CA ASP A 18 3.58 -13.86 -4.96
C ASP A 18 3.37 -12.72 -3.94
N ARG A 19 4.36 -12.43 -3.08
CA ARG A 19 4.32 -11.30 -2.14
C ARG A 19 4.77 -9.98 -2.77
N TYR A 20 5.08 -9.96 -4.07
CA TYR A 20 5.43 -8.75 -4.81
C TYR A 20 4.65 -8.67 -6.11
N VAL A 21 3.72 -7.72 -6.18
CA VAL A 21 2.89 -7.49 -7.36
C VAL A 21 3.55 -6.45 -8.25
N PHE A 22 3.70 -6.75 -9.53
CA PHE A 22 4.32 -5.88 -10.53
C PHE A 22 3.57 -5.93 -11.86
N GLY A 23 3.81 -4.93 -12.70
CA GLY A 23 3.17 -4.80 -14.01
C GLY A 23 2.19 -3.64 -14.06
N LEU A 24 1.48 -3.55 -15.19
CA LEU A 24 0.43 -2.55 -15.37
C LEU A 24 -0.69 -2.82 -14.36
N ASP A 25 -1.29 -1.74 -13.87
CA ASP A 25 -2.45 -1.76 -12.99
C ASP A 25 -2.25 -2.51 -11.66
N CYS A 26 -1.00 -2.62 -11.19
CA CYS A 26 -0.69 -3.26 -9.90
C CYS A 26 -1.42 -2.62 -8.71
N LEU A 27 -1.74 -1.31 -8.78
CA LEU A 27 -2.51 -0.60 -7.74
C LEU A 27 -3.92 -1.17 -7.58
N ASP A 28 -4.52 -1.70 -8.64
CA ASP A 28 -5.85 -2.31 -8.58
C ASP A 28 -5.87 -3.64 -7.82
N ARG A 29 -4.69 -4.21 -7.52
CA ARG A 29 -4.51 -5.47 -6.79
C ARG A 29 -4.10 -5.29 -5.33
N VAL A 30 -4.01 -4.04 -4.84
CA VAL A 30 -3.66 -3.76 -3.44
C VAL A 30 -4.66 -4.40 -2.48
N GLY A 31 -5.95 -4.34 -2.80
CA GLY A 31 -7.02 -4.96 -2.03
C GLY A 31 -6.91 -6.48 -1.93
N GLU A 32 -6.58 -7.16 -3.04
CA GLU A 32 -6.36 -8.61 -3.08
C GLU A 32 -5.26 -9.04 -2.11
N THR A 33 -4.23 -8.20 -1.95
CA THR A 33 -3.11 -8.48 -1.04
C THR A 33 -3.47 -8.12 0.41
N ALA A 34 -4.12 -6.96 0.62
CA ALA A 34 -4.44 -6.46 1.95
C ALA A 34 -5.47 -7.35 2.67
N VAL A 35 -6.46 -7.90 1.97
CA VAL A 35 -7.50 -8.74 2.56
C VAL A 35 -6.96 -10.03 3.18
N LEU A 36 -5.82 -10.54 2.66
CA LEU A 36 -5.12 -11.71 3.22
C LEU A 36 -4.48 -11.42 4.59
N LEU A 37 -4.24 -10.15 4.90
CA LEU A 37 -3.67 -9.68 6.17
C LEU A 37 -4.75 -9.22 7.15
N GLY A 38 -5.88 -8.73 6.64
CA GLY A 38 -7.03 -8.32 7.45
C GLY A 38 -8.05 -7.48 6.66
N LYS A 39 -9.24 -7.28 7.24
CA LYS A 39 -10.34 -6.53 6.63
C LYS A 39 -10.46 -5.08 7.13
N ARG A 40 -9.46 -4.58 7.86
CA ARG A 40 -9.42 -3.20 8.39
C ARG A 40 -8.03 -2.63 8.22
N SER A 41 -7.88 -1.74 7.24
CA SER A 41 -6.61 -1.15 6.84
C SER A 41 -6.51 0.32 7.21
N LEU A 42 -5.41 0.71 7.82
CA LEU A 42 -4.99 2.11 7.89
C LEU A 42 -4.23 2.48 6.62
N VAL A 43 -4.67 3.53 5.93
CA VAL A 43 -3.95 4.08 4.78
C VAL A 43 -3.09 5.26 5.24
N VAL A 44 -1.79 5.15 5.03
CA VAL A 44 -0.79 6.20 5.30
C VAL A 44 -0.29 6.71 3.96
N SER A 45 -0.57 7.97 3.63
CA SER A 45 -0.26 8.50 2.31
C SER A 45 -0.30 10.03 2.23
N ASN A 46 0.65 10.59 1.48
CA ASN A 46 0.67 11.96 1.02
C ASN A 46 0.21 12.11 -0.44
N LEU A 47 -0.14 11.02 -1.13
CA LEU A 47 -0.57 11.04 -2.54
C LEU A 47 -1.86 11.85 -2.75
N GLY A 48 -2.66 12.09 -1.71
CA GLY A 48 -3.81 12.99 -1.82
C GLY A 48 -3.45 14.41 -2.28
N ILE A 49 -2.19 14.81 -2.12
CA ILE A 49 -1.65 16.10 -2.59
C ILE A 49 -0.99 15.93 -3.97
N TRP A 50 -0.21 14.86 -4.17
CA TRP A 50 0.68 14.71 -5.32
C TRP A 50 0.08 13.91 -6.50
N ASP A 51 -0.71 12.88 -6.20
CA ASP A 51 -1.38 12.01 -7.17
C ASP A 51 -2.72 11.48 -6.60
N PRO A 52 -3.75 12.33 -6.53
CA PRO A 52 -5.08 11.92 -6.06
C PRO A 52 -5.65 10.72 -6.85
N PRO A 53 -5.49 10.61 -8.18
CA PRO A 53 -5.91 9.43 -8.92
C PRO A 53 -5.30 8.12 -8.43
N ALA A 54 -3.99 8.08 -8.16
CA ALA A 54 -3.36 6.87 -7.62
C ALA A 54 -3.92 6.50 -6.24
N LEU A 55 -4.08 7.47 -5.35
CA LEU A 55 -4.71 7.25 -4.04
C LEU A 55 -6.14 6.68 -4.19
N GLN A 56 -6.94 7.23 -5.10
CA GLN A 56 -8.30 6.75 -5.36
C GLN A 56 -8.32 5.31 -5.89
N ARG A 57 -7.37 4.92 -6.73
CA ARG A 57 -7.24 3.52 -7.19
C ARG A 57 -6.96 2.57 -6.04
N ILE A 58 -6.07 2.95 -5.12
CA ILE A 58 -5.74 2.16 -3.93
C ILE A 58 -6.98 1.99 -3.03
N ILE A 59 -7.66 3.09 -2.70
CA ILE A 59 -8.88 3.07 -1.86
C ILE A 59 -9.99 2.23 -2.53
N SER A 60 -10.16 2.39 -3.85
CA SER A 60 -11.13 1.61 -4.62
C SER A 60 -10.81 0.12 -4.62
N SER A 61 -9.53 -0.26 -4.79
CA SER A 61 -9.08 -1.65 -4.74
C SER A 61 -9.37 -2.29 -3.37
N LEU A 62 -9.05 -1.58 -2.28
CA LEU A 62 -9.35 -2.02 -0.91
C LEU A 62 -10.85 -2.22 -0.70
N THR A 63 -11.66 -1.24 -1.12
CA THR A 63 -13.11 -1.26 -0.97
C THR A 63 -13.75 -2.41 -1.76
N ARG A 64 -13.32 -2.64 -3.01
CA ARG A 64 -13.77 -3.79 -3.83
C ARG A 64 -13.46 -5.14 -3.19
N SER A 65 -12.41 -5.20 -2.37
CA SER A 65 -11.97 -6.40 -1.66
C SER A 65 -12.57 -6.51 -0.25
N GLU A 66 -13.60 -5.71 0.06
CA GLU A 66 -14.26 -5.64 1.37
C GLU A 66 -13.31 -5.29 2.53
N VAL A 67 -12.23 -4.57 2.24
CA VAL A 67 -11.30 -4.07 3.27
C VAL A 67 -11.76 -2.68 3.70
N GLY A 68 -12.16 -2.55 4.96
CA GLY A 68 -12.49 -1.26 5.57
C GLY A 68 -11.28 -0.35 5.63
N VAL A 69 -11.46 0.92 5.30
CA VAL A 69 -10.38 1.93 5.20
C VAL A 69 -10.47 2.91 6.36
N ILE A 70 -9.34 3.13 7.04
CA ILE A 70 -9.11 4.21 8.01
C ILE A 70 -8.13 5.19 7.37
N GLY A 71 -8.43 6.49 7.41
CA GLY A 71 -7.60 7.52 6.78
C GLY A 71 -8.06 7.89 5.36
N PRO A 72 -7.17 8.45 4.52
CA PRO A 72 -5.71 8.47 4.65
C PRO A 72 -5.22 9.41 5.76
N VAL A 73 -4.11 9.04 6.40
CA VAL A 73 -3.35 9.92 7.30
C VAL A 73 -2.00 10.29 6.68
N PRO A 74 -1.44 11.49 6.96
CA PRO A 74 -0.15 11.89 6.40
C PRO A 74 0.97 10.93 6.80
N GLY A 75 1.83 10.61 5.84
CA GLY A 75 3.04 9.82 6.05
C GLY A 75 4.10 10.52 6.89
N ALA A 76 5.29 9.93 6.97
CA ALA A 76 6.44 10.56 7.60
C ALA A 76 7.16 11.46 6.58
N ALA A 77 7.73 12.58 7.05
CA ALA A 77 8.62 13.40 6.24
C ALA A 77 9.92 12.64 5.89
N PRO A 78 10.71 13.14 4.92
CA PRO A 78 12.01 12.54 4.57
C PRO A 78 12.89 12.32 5.81
N ASN A 79 13.54 11.15 5.86
CA ASN A 79 14.33 10.66 6.99
C ASN A 79 13.52 10.30 8.26
N ALA A 80 12.19 10.18 8.15
CA ALA A 80 11.30 9.68 9.20
C ALA A 80 11.58 10.32 10.58
N PRO A 81 11.32 11.62 10.74
CA PRO A 81 11.58 12.31 12.01
C PRO A 81 10.81 11.64 13.15
N ARG A 82 11.38 11.69 14.35
CA ARG A 82 10.88 10.95 15.52
C ARG A 82 9.42 11.32 15.83
N GLU A 83 9.06 12.58 15.65
CA GLU A 83 7.74 13.14 15.87
C GLU A 83 6.70 12.46 14.97
N ASP A 84 7.03 12.21 13.70
CA ASP A 84 6.14 11.51 12.76
C ASP A 84 5.97 10.03 13.11
N VAL A 85 7.06 9.39 13.54
CA VAL A 85 7.00 7.99 14.00
C VAL A 85 6.10 7.85 15.23
N ILE A 86 6.23 8.76 16.20
CA ILE A 86 5.38 8.77 17.40
C ILE A 86 3.91 9.02 17.02
N ARG A 87 3.65 10.02 16.18
CA ARG A 87 2.30 10.33 15.69
C ARG A 87 1.66 9.12 15.00
N LEU A 88 2.37 8.44 14.10
CA LEU A 88 1.86 7.26 13.43
C LEU A 88 1.65 6.09 14.42
N ALA A 89 2.53 5.92 15.40
CA ALA A 89 2.37 4.91 16.44
C ALA A 89 1.10 5.14 17.29
N GLU A 90 0.81 6.39 17.67
CA GLU A 90 -0.41 6.79 18.38
C GLU A 90 -1.66 6.47 17.55
N ILE A 91 -1.68 6.88 16.27
CA ILE A 91 -2.79 6.57 15.35
C ILE A 91 -3.02 5.06 15.24
N ILE A 92 -1.96 4.26 15.11
CA ILE A 92 -2.06 2.80 15.04
C ILE A 92 -2.63 2.23 16.34
N ALA A 93 -2.16 2.71 17.50
CA ALA A 93 -2.62 2.25 18.81
C ALA A 93 -4.11 2.56 19.07
N GLU A 94 -4.58 3.73 18.62
CA GLU A 94 -5.97 4.17 18.75
C GLU A 94 -6.89 3.44 17.77
N THR A 95 -6.48 3.34 16.51
CA THR A 95 -7.36 2.84 15.43
C THR A 95 -7.35 1.33 15.29
N LYS A 96 -6.33 0.66 15.85
CA LYS A 96 -6.10 -0.79 15.87
C LYS A 96 -6.37 -1.45 14.51
N PRO A 97 -5.68 -1.01 13.44
CA PRO A 97 -5.85 -1.61 12.13
C PRO A 97 -5.25 -3.02 12.13
N GLN A 98 -5.76 -3.89 11.27
CA GLN A 98 -5.19 -5.22 11.04
C GLN A 98 -4.06 -5.17 10.01
N THR A 99 -4.15 -4.22 9.08
CA THR A 99 -3.18 -4.02 8.00
C THR A 99 -2.85 -2.53 7.87
N ILE A 100 -1.65 -2.20 7.42
CA ILE A 100 -1.26 -0.84 7.07
C ILE A 100 -0.88 -0.82 5.60
N VAL A 101 -1.48 0.09 4.84
CA VAL A 101 -1.15 0.35 3.43
C VAL A 101 -0.44 1.69 3.37
N VAL A 102 0.80 1.69 2.89
CA VAL A 102 1.62 2.90 2.76
C VAL A 102 1.81 3.22 1.28
N ALA A 103 1.57 4.47 0.89
CA ALA A 103 1.79 4.94 -0.48
C ALA A 103 2.20 6.42 -0.46
N ASP A 104 3.42 6.74 -0.86
CA ASP A 104 4.01 8.09 -0.87
C ASP A 104 4.83 8.32 -2.14
#